data_AF-A0AAE4TZ80-F1
#
_entry.id   AF-A0AAE4TZ80-F1
#
_cell.length_a   1.000
_cell.length_b   1.000
_cell.length_c   1.000
_cell.angle_alpha   90.00
_cell.angle_beta   90.00
_cell.angle_gamma   90.00
#
_symmetry.space_group_name_H-M   'P 1'
#
loop_
_entity.id
_entity.type
_entity.pdbx_description
1 polymer ?
#
loop_
_entity_poly.entity_id
_entity_poly.type
_entity_poly.pdbx_seq_one_letter_code
_entity_poly.pdbx_strand_id
1 'polypeptide(L)'
;MFRNLWKEVQWGLRSLPLLVREWSTFYLSFTGRFAEFWKEKSNTEKILFVAVTLQLLFSLSSWVQYTIRLGGEETEGLRVSSNFYFIFLSAGVFFFGSFWRSHWLGSLLLSVQFLIGLGALVGIFFPETFFVSFLREDDYEFSWKFYSFLGAWALTTLLSLNQFFQKES
;
A
#
# COMPACT_ATOMS: atom_id res chain seq x y z
N MET A 1 -5.25 -44.33 -4.91
CA MET A 1 -5.34 -42.90 -4.56
C MET A 1 -4.44 -42.54 -3.36
N PHE A 2 -4.62 -43.14 -2.18
CA PHE A 2 -3.80 -42.87 -0.97
C PHE A 2 -2.28 -43.08 -1.11
N ARG A 3 -1.85 -44.03 -1.95
CA ARG A 3 -0.42 -44.32 -2.18
C ARG A 3 0.30 -43.24 -3.00
N ASN A 4 -0.43 -42.51 -3.84
CA ASN A 4 0.12 -41.36 -4.59
C ASN A 4 0.19 -40.11 -3.70
N LEU A 5 -0.85 -39.87 -2.88
CA LEU A 5 -0.84 -38.82 -1.86
C LEU A 5 0.31 -39.00 -0.85
N TRP A 6 0.57 -40.23 -0.40
CA TRP A 6 1.69 -40.51 0.51
C TRP A 6 3.06 -40.22 -0.12
N LYS A 7 3.23 -40.52 -1.41
CA LYS A 7 4.45 -40.15 -2.15
C LYS A 7 4.59 -38.64 -2.22
N GLU A 8 3.54 -37.91 -2.60
CA GLU A 8 3.55 -36.44 -2.69
C GLU A 8 3.87 -35.78 -1.34
N VAL A 9 3.30 -36.28 -0.24
CA VAL A 9 3.62 -35.82 1.12
C VAL A 9 5.08 -36.10 1.48
N GLN A 10 5.62 -37.26 1.10
CA GLN A 10 7.05 -37.58 1.29
C GLN A 10 7.97 -36.65 0.49
N TRP A 11 7.57 -36.29 -0.74
CA TRP A 11 8.30 -35.30 -1.56
C TRP A 11 8.22 -33.90 -0.95
N GLY A 12 7.05 -33.48 -0.45
CA GLY A 12 6.88 -32.20 0.26
C GLY A 12 7.69 -32.11 1.56
N LEU A 13 7.71 -33.18 2.36
CA LEU A 13 8.52 -33.24 3.58
C LEU A 13 10.02 -33.19 3.30
N ARG A 14 10.47 -33.75 2.18
CA ARG A 14 11.87 -33.70 1.75
C ARG A 14 12.28 -32.34 1.17
N SER A 15 11.34 -31.59 0.59
CA SER A 15 11.61 -30.25 0.06
C SER A 15 11.52 -29.15 1.13
N LEU A 16 10.84 -29.39 2.25
CA LEU A 16 10.75 -28.43 3.37
C LEU A 16 12.11 -27.92 3.87
N PRO A 17 13.12 -28.76 4.17
CA PRO A 17 14.43 -28.28 4.62
C PRO A 17 15.11 -27.40 3.58
N LEU A 18 14.91 -27.72 2.29
CA LEU A 18 15.48 -26.98 1.17
C LEU A 18 14.78 -25.62 1.03
N LEU A 19 13.45 -25.59 1.10
CA LEU A 19 12.67 -24.36 1.12
C LEU A 19 13.04 -23.47 2.32
N VAL A 20 13.14 -24.03 3.52
CA VAL A 20 13.52 -23.27 4.72
C VAL A 20 14.93 -22.69 4.58
N ARG A 21 15.88 -23.45 4.03
CA ARG A 21 17.23 -22.96 3.77
C ARG A 21 17.25 -21.82 2.76
N GLU A 22 16.54 -21.97 1.64
CA GLU A 22 16.49 -20.93 0.61
C GLU A 22 15.78 -19.67 1.12
N TRP A 23 14.65 -19.82 1.83
CA TRP A 23 13.95 -18.70 2.46
C TRP A 23 14.80 -18.00 3.52
N SER A 24 15.55 -18.75 4.34
CA SER A 24 16.47 -18.18 5.32
C SER A 24 17.62 -17.43 4.65
N THR A 25 18.20 -18.00 3.59
CA THR A 25 19.31 -17.37 2.86
C THR A 25 18.83 -16.09 2.17
N PHE A 26 17.67 -16.15 1.52
CA PHE A 26 17.02 -14.99 0.93
C PHE A 26 16.74 -13.92 2.00
N TYR A 27 16.16 -14.29 3.14
CA TYR A 27 15.85 -13.35 4.22
C TYR A 27 17.11 -12.67 4.77
N LEU A 28 18.17 -13.41 5.05
CA LEU A 28 19.44 -12.86 5.53
C LEU A 28 20.10 -11.94 4.49
N SER A 29 20.09 -12.35 3.21
CA SER A 29 20.63 -11.51 2.13
C SER A 29 19.81 -10.23 1.94
N PHE A 30 18.49 -10.34 1.98
CA PHE A 30 17.57 -9.21 1.86
C PHE A 30 17.72 -8.23 3.02
N THR A 31 17.72 -8.72 4.26
CA THR A 31 17.89 -7.89 5.46
C THR A 31 19.24 -7.19 5.50
N GLY A 32 20.32 -7.87 5.09
CA GLY A 32 21.65 -7.27 4.97
C GLY A 32 21.67 -6.11 3.98
N ARG A 33 21.20 -6.33 2.75
CA ARG A 33 21.10 -5.28 1.72
C ARG A 33 20.17 -4.15 2.13
N PHE A 34 19.05 -4.46 2.78
CA PHE A 34 18.12 -3.46 3.27
C PHE A 34 18.73 -2.61 4.39
N ALA A 35 19.53 -3.20 5.28
CA ALA A 35 20.22 -2.47 6.33
C ALA A 35 21.28 -1.50 5.78
N GLU A 36 22.02 -1.91 4.74
CA GLU A 36 22.94 -1.03 4.01
C GLU A 36 22.19 0.12 3.33
N PHE A 37 21.15 -0.21 2.56
CA PHE A 37 20.27 0.77 1.93
C PHE A 37 19.66 1.77 2.94
N TRP A 38 19.26 1.30 4.11
CA TRP A 38 18.70 2.15 5.16
C TRP A 38 19.76 3.08 5.76
N LYS A 39 21.01 2.62 5.93
CA LYS A 39 22.10 3.45 6.45
C LYS A 39 22.47 4.58 5.51
N GLU A 40 22.45 4.34 4.20
CA GLU A 40 22.79 5.33 3.17
C GLU A 40 21.75 6.45 3.00
N LYS A 41 20.52 6.25 3.48
CA LYS A 41 19.46 7.25 3.36
C LYS A 41 19.55 8.35 4.41
N SER A 42 19.33 9.58 3.96
CA SER A 42 19.09 10.74 4.81
C SER A 42 17.83 10.54 5.67
N ASN A 43 17.73 11.30 6.77
CA ASN A 43 16.54 11.22 7.64
C ASN A 43 15.26 11.57 6.89
N THR A 44 15.29 12.55 5.98
CA THR A 44 14.14 12.92 5.14
C THR A 44 13.73 11.79 4.19
N GLU A 45 14.68 11.12 3.53
CA GLU A 45 14.39 9.97 2.66
C GLU A 45 13.85 8.77 3.45
N LYS A 46 14.26 8.58 4.71
CA LYS A 46 13.71 7.55 5.61
C LYS A 46 12.27 7.85 5.99
N ILE A 47 11.96 9.09 6.35
CA ILE A 47 10.59 9.51 6.67
C ILE A 47 9.70 9.39 5.43
N LEU A 48 10.19 9.82 4.26
CA LEU A 48 9.49 9.64 2.99
C LEU A 48 9.22 8.16 2.72
N PHE A 49 10.21 7.29 2.89
CA PHE A 49 10.06 5.84 2.74
C PHE A 49 8.94 5.28 3.62
N VAL A 50 8.90 5.67 4.90
CA VAL A 50 7.85 5.24 5.82
C VAL A 50 6.49 5.78 5.38
N ALA A 51 6.40 7.04 4.98
CA ALA A 51 5.16 7.67 4.52
C ALA A 51 4.61 6.98 3.26
N VAL A 52 5.43 6.73 2.24
CA VAL A 52 5.00 6.01 1.03
C VAL A 52 4.62 4.56 1.32
N THR A 53 5.29 3.92 2.29
CA THR A 53 4.94 2.56 2.73
C THR A 53 3.57 2.53 3.38
N LEU A 54 3.30 3.45 4.31
CA LEU A 54 1.99 3.58 4.96
C LEU A 54 0.90 3.91 3.94
N GLN A 55 1.18 4.81 3.00
CA GLN A 55 0.26 5.15 1.91
C GLN A 55 -0.11 3.89 1.10
N LEU A 56 0.88 3.07 0.72
CA LEU A 56 0.64 1.81 0.02
C LEU A 56 -0.16 0.81 0.87
N LEU A 57 0.22 0.61 2.14
CA LEU A 57 -0.48 -0.32 3.04
C LEU A 57 -1.95 0.08 3.24
N PHE A 58 -2.22 1.35 3.49
CA PHE A 58 -3.59 1.82 3.64
C PHE A 58 -4.36 1.79 2.32
N SER A 59 -3.71 1.98 1.16
CA SER A 59 -4.37 1.79 -0.15
C SER A 59 -4.87 0.36 -0.38
N LEU A 60 -4.21 -0.63 0.21
CA LEU A 60 -4.61 -2.04 0.14
C LEU A 60 -5.78 -2.37 1.08
N SER A 61 -6.11 -1.50 2.02
CA SER A 61 -7.14 -1.77 3.04
C SER A 61 -8.57 -1.53 2.54
N SER A 62 -9.55 -1.94 3.35
CA SER A 62 -10.97 -1.64 3.16
C SER A 62 -11.25 -0.20 3.62
N TRP A 63 -11.71 0.66 2.71
CA TRP A 63 -11.97 2.07 3.02
C TRP A 63 -13.40 2.34 3.42
N VAL A 64 -14.32 1.51 2.95
CA VAL A 64 -15.75 1.62 3.24
C VAL A 64 -16.13 0.50 4.20
N GLN A 65 -16.92 0.85 5.20
CA GLN A 65 -17.55 -0.08 6.13
C GLN A 65 -19.06 0.07 6.05
N TYR A 66 -19.78 -1.03 6.23
CA TYR A 66 -21.23 -1.03 6.33
C TYR A 66 -21.65 -1.87 7.54
N THR A 67 -22.77 -1.49 8.16
CA THR A 67 -23.28 -2.17 9.34
C THR A 67 -24.53 -2.96 8.98
N ILE A 68 -24.48 -4.27 9.12
CA ILE A 68 -25.64 -5.15 8.93
C ILE A 68 -26.31 -5.38 10.28
N ARG A 69 -27.64 -5.27 10.32
CA ARG A 69 -28.46 -5.59 11.49
C ARG A 69 -29.26 -6.86 11.25
N LEU A 70 -28.67 -8.02 11.54
CA LEU A 70 -29.31 -9.34 11.49
C LEU A 70 -29.29 -10.00 12.88
N GLY A 71 -30.05 -9.46 13.82
CA GLY A 71 -30.11 -9.99 15.19
C GLY A 71 -28.89 -9.67 16.08
N GLY A 72 -27.88 -9.00 15.52
CA GLY A 72 -26.73 -8.34 16.16
C GLY A 72 -26.18 -7.25 15.23
N GLU A 73 -25.44 -6.27 15.77
CA GLU A 73 -24.74 -5.26 14.95
C GLU A 73 -23.37 -5.82 14.52
N GLU A 74 -23.21 -6.09 13.23
CA GLU A 74 -21.93 -6.52 12.65
C GLU A 74 -21.46 -5.50 11.62
N THR A 75 -20.24 -4.98 11.79
CA THR A 75 -19.62 -4.02 10.86
C THR A 75 -18.64 -4.75 9.95
N GLU A 76 -18.91 -4.73 8.65
CA GLU A 76 -18.10 -5.41 7.64
C GLU A 76 -17.40 -4.42 6.71
N GLY A 77 -16.16 -4.73 6.35
CA GLY A 77 -15.32 -3.87 5.50
C GLY A 77 -15.41 -4.27 4.04
N LEU A 78 -15.86 -3.35 3.18
CA LEU A 78 -15.89 -3.58 1.73
C LEU A 78 -14.60 -3.11 1.07
N ARG A 79 -14.02 -4.00 0.27
CA ARG A 79 -12.94 -3.65 -0.64
C ARG A 79 -13.54 -3.31 -1.99
N VAL A 80 -13.30 -2.08 -2.41
CA VAL A 80 -13.93 -1.50 -3.57
C VAL A 80 -13.05 -1.67 -4.81
N SER A 81 -13.67 -1.94 -5.96
CA SER A 81 -13.01 -2.04 -7.27
C SER A 81 -12.07 -0.85 -7.55
N SER A 82 -12.53 0.38 -7.30
CA SER A 82 -11.79 1.62 -7.48
C SER A 82 -10.58 1.78 -6.57
N ASN A 83 -10.42 0.97 -5.50
CA ASN A 83 -9.16 0.95 -4.74
C ASN A 83 -7.97 0.54 -5.62
N PHE A 84 -8.20 -0.17 -6.73
CA PHE A 84 -7.15 -0.49 -7.69
C PHE A 84 -6.41 0.75 -8.20
N TYR A 85 -7.12 1.86 -8.43
CA TYR A 85 -6.53 3.13 -8.84
C TYR A 85 -5.49 3.62 -7.81
N PHE A 86 -5.86 3.63 -6.53
CA PHE A 86 -4.99 4.08 -5.45
C PHE A 86 -3.85 3.10 -5.16
N ILE A 87 -4.12 1.80 -5.26
CA ILE A 87 -3.09 0.75 -5.10
C ILE A 87 -2.03 0.91 -6.19
N PHE A 88 -2.44 1.06 -7.45
CA PHE A 88 -1.52 1.18 -8.57
C PHE A 88 -0.65 2.43 -8.46
N LEU A 89 -1.27 3.60 -8.23
CA LEU A 89 -0.52 4.85 -8.09
C LEU A 89 0.37 4.86 -6.84
N SER A 90 -0.12 4.36 -5.70
CA SER A 90 0.69 4.29 -4.46
C SER A 90 1.83 3.29 -4.58
N ALA A 91 1.64 2.17 -5.30
CA ALA A 91 2.72 1.23 -5.59
C ALA A 91 3.79 1.86 -6.49
N GLY A 92 3.37 2.64 -7.49
CA GLY A 92 4.28 3.44 -8.32
C GLY A 92 5.10 4.43 -7.49
N VAL A 93 4.44 5.26 -6.67
CA VAL A 93 5.11 6.19 -5.76
C VAL A 93 6.05 5.46 -4.81
N PHE A 94 5.63 4.34 -4.23
CA PHE A 94 6.47 3.53 -3.35
C PHE A 94 7.73 3.06 -4.07
N PHE A 95 7.60 2.46 -5.25
CA PHE A 95 8.75 1.92 -5.98
C PHE A 95 9.72 3.02 -6.42
N PHE A 96 9.21 4.05 -7.08
CA PHE A 96 10.05 5.14 -7.60
C PHE A 96 10.60 6.02 -6.49
N GLY A 97 9.79 6.39 -5.49
CA GLY A 97 10.22 7.23 -4.38
C GLY A 97 11.15 6.52 -3.39
N SER A 98 11.08 5.19 -3.30
CA SER A 98 11.95 4.43 -2.40
C SER A 98 13.27 4.04 -3.03
N PHE A 99 13.25 3.49 -4.25
CA PHE A 99 14.41 2.79 -4.81
C PHE A 99 15.07 3.50 -5.99
N TRP A 100 14.42 4.50 -6.57
CA TRP A 100 14.96 5.22 -7.73
C TRP A 100 15.65 6.51 -7.29
N ARG A 101 16.75 6.87 -7.97
CA ARG A 101 17.41 8.18 -7.81
C ARG A 101 17.60 8.78 -9.20
N SER A 102 16.79 9.79 -9.51
CA SER A 102 16.85 10.47 -10.82
C SER A 102 16.46 11.94 -10.74
N HIS A 103 16.87 12.70 -11.74
CA HIS A 103 16.54 14.13 -11.85
C HIS A 103 15.04 14.37 -12.07
N TRP A 104 14.32 13.46 -12.72
CA TRP A 104 12.87 13.58 -12.97
C TRP A 104 12.00 13.08 -11.81
N LEU A 105 12.58 12.44 -10.79
CA LEU A 105 11.83 11.75 -9.75
C LEU A 105 10.89 12.67 -8.97
N GLY A 106 11.34 13.86 -8.58
CA GLY A 106 10.52 14.81 -7.82
C GLY A 106 9.27 15.24 -8.58
N SER A 107 9.40 15.55 -9.87
CA SER A 107 8.27 15.91 -10.74
C SER A 107 7.28 14.76 -10.92
N LEU A 108 7.79 13.54 -11.11
CA LEU A 108 6.94 12.35 -11.20
C LEU A 108 6.20 12.07 -9.89
N LEU A 109 6.88 12.14 -8.75
CA LEU A 109 6.26 11.93 -7.44
C LEU A 109 5.14 12.95 -7.21
N LEU A 110 5.39 14.24 -7.44
CA LEU A 110 4.36 15.28 -7.28
C LEU A 110 3.19 15.08 -8.24
N SER A 111 3.46 14.76 -9.49
CA SER A 111 2.41 14.51 -10.50
C SER A 111 1.51 13.34 -10.09
N VAL A 112 2.11 12.25 -9.60
CA VAL A 112 1.33 11.08 -9.14
C VAL A 112 0.59 11.39 -7.84
N GLN A 113 1.20 12.12 -6.89
CA GLN A 113 0.53 12.54 -5.66
C GLN A 113 -0.67 13.47 -5.94
N PHE A 114 -0.56 14.34 -6.95
CA PHE A 114 -1.67 15.17 -7.41
C PHE A 114 -2.81 14.33 -7.99
N LEU A 115 -2.52 13.34 -8.82
CA LEU A 115 -3.54 12.41 -9.35
C LEU A 115 -4.24 11.62 -8.22
N ILE A 116 -3.47 11.13 -7.25
CA ILE A 116 -4.02 10.47 -6.06
C ILE A 116 -4.95 11.43 -5.30
N GLY A 117 -4.54 12.69 -5.14
CA GLY A 117 -5.34 13.74 -4.50
C GLY A 117 -6.64 14.01 -5.24
N LEU A 118 -6.62 14.12 -6.56
CA LEU A 118 -7.83 14.28 -7.38
C LEU A 118 -8.76 13.09 -7.24
N GLY A 119 -8.23 11.86 -7.30
CA GLY A 119 -9.02 10.65 -7.07
C GLY A 119 -9.64 10.63 -5.68
N ALA A 120 -8.89 11.03 -4.65
CA ALA A 120 -9.39 11.12 -3.28
C ALA A 120 -10.50 12.17 -3.14
N LEU A 121 -10.35 13.35 -3.75
CA LEU A 121 -11.39 14.38 -3.76
C LEU A 121 -12.65 13.89 -4.46
N VAL A 122 -12.53 13.27 -5.64
CA VAL A 122 -13.68 12.66 -6.33
C VAL A 122 -14.34 11.60 -5.47
N GLY A 123 -13.55 10.77 -4.78
CA GLY A 123 -14.07 9.77 -3.85
C GLY A 123 -14.78 10.32 -2.62
N ILE A 124 -14.40 11.52 -2.15
CA ILE A 124 -15.07 12.20 -1.02
C ILE A 124 -16.37 12.87 -1.47
N PHE A 125 -16.37 13.53 -2.63
CA PHE A 125 -17.55 14.27 -3.12
C PHE A 125 -18.56 13.40 -3.87
N PHE A 126 -18.10 12.32 -4.50
CA PHE A 126 -18.94 11.39 -5.28
C PHE A 126 -18.68 9.92 -4.90
N PRO A 127 -18.85 9.57 -3.62
CA PRO A 127 -18.56 8.23 -3.10
C PRO A 127 -19.40 7.11 -3.74
N GLU A 128 -20.64 7.36 -4.15
CA GLU A 128 -21.50 6.35 -4.78
C GLU A 128 -20.93 5.89 -6.14
N THR A 129 -20.62 6.83 -7.01
CA THR A 129 -20.06 6.55 -8.34
C THR A 129 -18.66 5.97 -8.25
N PHE A 130 -17.88 6.44 -7.29
CA PHE A 130 -16.46 6.15 -7.23
C PHE A 130 -16.15 4.94 -6.37
N PHE A 131 -16.87 4.73 -5.26
CA PHE A 131 -16.60 3.62 -4.36
C PHE A 131 -17.69 2.54 -4.30
N VAL A 132 -18.97 2.89 -4.36
CA VAL A 132 -20.02 1.92 -4.05
C VAL A 132 -21.22 2.09 -4.98
N SER A 133 -21.23 1.35 -6.09
CA SER A 133 -22.33 1.41 -7.06
C SER A 133 -23.60 0.67 -6.62
N PHE A 134 -23.61 0.03 -5.43
CA PHE A 134 -24.67 -0.92 -5.01
C PHE A 134 -25.26 -0.68 -3.61
N LEU A 135 -24.75 0.27 -2.81
CA LEU A 135 -25.28 0.58 -1.47
C LEU A 135 -25.85 1.99 -1.47
N ARG A 136 -26.94 2.20 -0.71
CA ARG A 136 -27.50 3.53 -0.47
C ARG A 136 -26.56 4.34 0.44
N GLU A 137 -26.51 5.66 0.26
CA GLU A 137 -25.74 6.61 1.08
C GLU A 137 -25.90 6.42 2.59
N ASP A 138 -27.08 5.99 3.05
CA ASP A 138 -27.39 5.80 4.47
C ASP A 138 -26.71 4.57 5.11
N ASP A 139 -26.15 3.65 4.31
CA ASP A 139 -25.69 2.33 4.77
C ASP A 139 -24.16 2.19 4.83
N TYR A 140 -23.39 3.22 4.47
CA TYR A 140 -21.92 3.13 4.48
C TYR A 140 -21.23 4.30 5.19
N GLU A 141 -20.13 3.98 5.86
CA GLU A 141 -19.25 4.94 6.51
C GLU A 141 -17.81 4.75 6.04
N PHE A 142 -17.05 5.84 6.02
CA PHE A 142 -15.61 5.74 5.79
C PHE A 142 -14.90 5.21 7.04
N SER A 143 -14.12 4.17 6.86
CA SER A 143 -13.31 3.59 7.93
C SER A 143 -12.16 4.52 8.34
N TRP A 144 -11.67 4.37 9.58
CA TRP A 144 -10.43 5.00 10.04
C TRP A 144 -9.23 4.76 9.10
N LYS A 145 -9.24 3.65 8.36
CA LYS A 145 -8.20 3.29 7.38
C LYS A 145 -8.19 4.25 6.18
N PHE A 146 -9.35 4.74 5.75
CA PHE A 146 -9.46 5.76 4.70
C PHE A 146 -8.82 7.08 5.14
N TYR A 147 -9.16 7.54 6.35
CA TYR A 147 -8.54 8.75 6.90
C TYR A 147 -7.03 8.59 7.13
N SER A 148 -6.58 7.40 7.52
CA SER A 148 -5.16 7.07 7.64
C SER A 148 -4.43 7.10 6.30
N PHE A 149 -5.10 6.63 5.23
CA PHE A 149 -4.59 6.79 3.86
C PHE A 149 -4.44 8.27 3.49
N LEU A 150 -5.45 9.10 3.73
CA LEU A 150 -5.38 10.54 3.45
C LEU A 150 -4.26 11.23 4.23
N GLY A 151 -4.07 10.87 5.50
CA GLY A 151 -2.97 11.38 6.31
C GLY A 151 -1.59 10.98 5.76
N ALA A 152 -1.42 9.71 5.38
CA ALA A 152 -0.19 9.23 4.75
C ALA A 152 0.07 9.88 3.39
N TRP A 153 -0.98 10.07 2.58
CA TRP A 153 -0.93 10.78 1.31
C TRP A 153 -0.51 12.25 1.49
N ALA A 154 -1.12 12.97 2.43
CA ALA A 154 -0.79 14.37 2.72
C ALA A 154 0.66 14.51 3.18
N LEU A 155 1.10 13.65 4.11
CA LEU A 155 2.49 13.63 4.58
C LEU A 155 3.47 13.34 3.43
N THR A 156 3.15 12.35 2.60
CA THR A 156 3.97 12.00 1.43
C THR A 156 4.04 13.15 0.42
N THR A 157 2.93 13.85 0.19
CA THR A 157 2.86 15.01 -0.69
C THR A 157 3.73 16.15 -0.17
N LEU A 158 3.65 16.48 1.12
CA LEU A 158 4.48 17.51 1.75
C LEU A 158 5.97 17.18 1.68
N LEU A 159 6.35 15.93 1.93
CA LEU A 159 7.74 15.48 1.82
C LEU A 159 8.24 15.50 0.38
N SER A 160 7.40 15.14 -0.59
CA SER A 160 7.71 15.21 -2.03
C SER A 160 7.89 16.66 -2.48
N LEU A 161 7.05 17.58 -1.99
CA LEU A 161 7.18 19.03 -2.25
C LEU A 161 8.49 19.56 -1.67
N ASN A 162 8.81 19.22 -0.43
CA ASN A 162 10.07 19.62 0.20
C ASN A 162 11.29 19.12 -0.60
N GLN A 163 11.29 17.87 -1.05
CA GLN A 163 12.35 17.33 -1.90
C GLN A 163 12.43 18.02 -3.27
N PHE A 164 11.30 18.43 -3.84
CA PHE A 164 11.28 19.15 -5.11
C PHE A 164 11.92 20.53 -4.97
N PHE A 165 11.55 21.30 -3.95
CA PHE A 165 12.09 22.66 -3.74
C PHE A 165 13.53 22.68 -3.23
N GLN A 166 13.94 21.75 -2.37
CA GLN A 166 15.34 21.64 -1.91
C GLN A 166 16.34 21.36 -3.04
N LYS A 167 15.84 20.92 -4.20
CA LYS A 167 16.66 20.62 -5.37
C LYS A 167 16.86 21.83 -6.30
N GLU A 168 16.05 22.88 -6.13
CA GLU A 168 16.16 24.13 -6.90
C GLU A 168 16.99 25.21 -6.18
N SER A 169 17.32 25.02 -4.89
CA SER A 169 18.23 25.89 -4.12
C SER A 169 19.67 25.39 -4.12
#